data_AF-A0A2I0HHS4-F1
#
_entry.id   AF-A0A2I0HHS4-F1
#
_cell.length_a   1.000
_cell.length_b   1.000
_cell.length_c   1.000
_cell.angle_alpha   90.00
_cell.angle_beta   90.00
_cell.angle_gamma   90.00
#
_symmetry.space_group_name_H-M   'P 1'
#
loop_
_entity.id
_entity.type
_entity.pdbx_description
1 polymer ?
#
loop_
_entity_poly.entity_id
_entity_poly.type
_entity_poly.pdbx_seq_one_letter_code
_entity_poly.pdbx_strand_id
1 'polypeptide(L)'
;MKEVNGTLLVLTPKTPNPESIHNFWPISLCNVSCKLITKIIANRLQPFMSSLISPNQSSFVLRRHILDNIVIAQELIYSMHRMKKGTGFMTIKVDLEKAYDRLS
;
A
#
# COMPACT_ATOMS: atom_id res chain seq x y z
N MET A 1 9.82 -31.18 8.74
CA MET A 1 9.31 -30.36 7.61
C MET A 1 7.96 -29.67 7.86
N LYS A 2 7.23 -29.91 8.96
CA LYS A 2 5.89 -29.33 9.19
C LYS A 2 5.84 -27.85 9.63
N GLU A 3 6.96 -27.23 9.98
CA GLU A 3 6.97 -25.87 10.58
C GLU A 3 7.32 -24.73 9.60
N VAL A 4 7.59 -25.03 8.32
CA VAL A 4 8.06 -23.99 7.36
C VAL A 4 6.93 -23.04 6.93
N ASN A 5 5.66 -23.43 7.09
CA ASN A 5 4.51 -22.58 6.74
C ASN A 5 3.72 -22.09 7.96
N GLY A 6 4.27 -22.26 9.17
CA GLY A 6 3.67 -21.71 10.39
C GLY A 6 3.72 -20.17 10.39
N THR A 7 2.61 -19.54 10.75
CA THR A 7 2.52 -18.08 10.93
C THR A 7 2.03 -17.79 12.34
N LEU A 8 2.72 -16.92 13.06
CA LEU A 8 2.27 -16.40 14.34
C LEU A 8 1.45 -15.14 14.11
N LEU A 9 0.20 -15.14 14.56
CA LEU A 9 -0.64 -13.94 14.51
C LEU A 9 -0.42 -13.11 15.78
N VAL A 10 0.01 -11.87 15.61
CA VAL A 10 0.18 -10.90 16.70
C VAL A 10 -0.84 -9.77 16.53
N LEU A 11 -1.53 -9.40 17.62
CA LEU A 11 -2.49 -8.30 17.61
C LEU A 11 -1.84 -7.04 18.17
N THR A 12 -1.70 -6.00 17.34
CA THR A 12 -1.15 -4.70 17.76
C THR A 12 -2.29 -3.68 17.94
N PRO A 13 -2.42 -3.01 19.10
CA PRO A 13 -3.53 -2.09 19.35
C PRO A 13 -3.45 -0.84 18.45
N LYS A 14 -4.62 -0.38 17.97
CA LYS A 14 -4.80 0.86 17.20
C LYS A 14 -4.93 2.09 18.08
N THR A 15 -5.49 1.92 19.27
CA THR A 15 -5.87 2.99 20.19
C THR A 15 -5.45 2.63 21.61
N PRO A 16 -5.25 3.63 22.49
CA PRO A 16 -5.11 3.36 23.92
C PRO A 16 -6.41 2.72 24.44
N ASN A 17 -6.29 1.63 25.21
CA ASN A 17 -7.39 0.82 25.75
C ASN A 17 -8.35 0.23 24.69
N PRO A 18 -7.92 -0.79 23.94
CA PRO A 18 -8.76 -1.43 22.92
C PRO A 18 -9.88 -2.28 23.57
N GLU A 19 -11.14 -1.91 23.35
CA GLU A 19 -12.31 -2.63 23.88
C GLU A 19 -12.92 -3.66 22.91
N SER A 20 -12.51 -3.64 21.63
CA SER A 20 -13.03 -4.50 20.56
C SER A 20 -11.90 -5.07 19.70
N ILE A 21 -12.11 -6.26 19.14
CA ILE A 21 -11.16 -6.93 18.22
C ILE A 21 -10.84 -6.06 16.99
N HIS A 22 -11.77 -5.21 16.57
CA HIS A 22 -11.57 -4.27 15.44
C HIS A 22 -10.55 -3.17 15.74
N ASN A 23 -10.25 -2.93 17.02
CA ASN A 23 -9.26 -1.98 17.51
C ASN A 23 -7.83 -2.53 17.46
N PHE A 24 -7.62 -3.69 16.84
CA PHE A 24 -6.29 -4.27 16.64
C PHE A 24 -5.94 -4.37 15.14
N TRP A 25 -4.64 -4.23 14.85
CA TRP A 25 -4.01 -4.66 13.62
C TRP A 25 -3.53 -6.11 13.77
N PRO A 26 -4.04 -7.06 13.00
CA PRO A 26 -3.43 -8.38 12.90
C PRO A 26 -2.12 -8.28 12.11
N ILE A 27 -1.03 -8.74 12.70
CA ILE A 27 0.27 -8.87 12.04
C ILE A 27 0.62 -10.35 11.97
N SER A 28 0.72 -10.87 10.74
CA SER A 28 1.16 -12.23 10.45
C SER A 28 2.68 -12.30 10.41
N LEU A 29 3.28 -12.91 11.44
CA LEU A 29 4.72 -13.15 11.51
C LEU A 29 5.05 -14.53 10.94
N CYS A 30 5.57 -14.56 9.72
CA CYS A 30 6.13 -15.77 9.14
C CYS A 30 7.56 -16.01 9.62
N ASN A 31 8.02 -17.26 9.50
CA ASN A 31 9.39 -17.64 9.85
C ASN A 31 10.44 -16.96 8.93
N VAL A 32 11.70 -16.98 9.40
CA VAL A 32 12.84 -16.37 8.69
C VAL A 32 13.00 -16.96 7.28
N SER A 33 12.81 -18.27 7.12
CA SER A 33 12.91 -18.95 5.82
C SER A 33 11.89 -18.44 4.81
N CYS A 34 10.65 -18.24 5.21
CA CYS A 34 9.58 -17.68 4.39
C CYS A 34 9.87 -16.21 4.05
N LYS A 35 10.36 -15.41 5.01
CA LYS A 35 10.83 -14.04 4.75
C LYS A 35 11.98 -14.01 3.74
N LEU A 36 12.92 -14.95 3.84
CA LEU A 36 14.05 -15.04 2.92
C LEU A 36 13.59 -15.38 1.50
N ILE A 37 12.75 -16.41 1.34
CA ILE A 37 12.22 -16.82 0.04
C ILE A 37 11.43 -15.67 -0.60
N THR A 38 10.51 -15.05 0.13
CA THR A 38 9.71 -13.92 -0.37
C THR A 38 10.59 -12.73 -0.75
N LYS A 39 11.65 -12.44 0.02
CA LYS A 39 12.62 -11.38 -0.31
C LYS A 39 13.40 -11.68 -1.58
N ILE A 40 13.83 -12.93 -1.79
CA ILE A 40 14.50 -13.35 -3.04
C ILE A 40 13.58 -13.12 -4.23
N ILE A 41 12.31 -13.55 -4.14
CA ILE A 41 11.32 -13.37 -5.21
C ILE A 41 11.11 -11.87 -5.50
N ALA A 42 10.90 -11.06 -4.46
CA ALA A 42 10.70 -9.62 -4.61
C ALA A 42 11.90 -8.94 -5.30
N ASN A 43 13.12 -9.27 -4.90
CA ASN A 43 14.34 -8.74 -5.51
C ASN A 43 14.48 -9.17 -6.99
N ARG A 44 14.05 -10.39 -7.36
CA ARG A 44 14.05 -10.85 -8.75
C ARG A 44 13.01 -10.16 -9.62
N LEU A 45 11.86 -9.78 -9.04
CA LEU A 45 10.80 -9.06 -9.75
C LEU A 45 11.11 -7.56 -9.90
N GLN A 46 11.88 -7.00 -8.97
CA GLN A 46 12.17 -5.57 -8.90
C GLN A 46 12.61 -4.92 -10.23
N PRO A 47 13.50 -5.50 -11.06
CA PRO A 47 13.92 -4.90 -12.32
C PRO A 47 12.79 -4.76 -13.36
N PHE A 48 11.74 -5.59 -13.26
CA PHE A 48 10.61 -5.61 -14.19
C PHE A 48 9.44 -4.75 -13.72
N MET A 49 9.47 -4.27 -12.47
CA MET A 49 8.36 -3.51 -11.88
C MET A 49 8.04 -2.25 -12.67
N SER A 50 9.03 -1.56 -13.22
CA SER A 50 8.83 -0.33 -14.00
C SER A 50 7.99 -0.54 -15.27
N SER A 51 8.06 -1.72 -15.89
CA SER A 51 7.24 -2.08 -17.06
C SER A 51 5.87 -2.66 -16.69
N LEU A 52 5.71 -3.22 -15.49
CA LEU A 52 4.49 -3.90 -15.07
C LEU A 52 3.46 -2.95 -14.43
N ILE A 53 3.90 -1.81 -13.89
CA ILE A 53 3.04 -0.90 -13.13
C ILE A 53 3.03 0.50 -13.75
N SER A 54 1.92 1.22 -13.54
CA SER A 54 1.77 2.61 -13.99
C SER A 54 2.87 3.51 -13.41
N PRO A 55 3.36 4.52 -14.16
CA PRO A 55 4.31 5.51 -13.62
C PRO A 55 3.76 6.27 -12.41
N ASN A 56 2.44 6.41 -12.29
CA ASN A 56 1.78 7.10 -11.17
C ASN A 56 1.65 6.23 -9.90
N GLN A 57 2.06 4.95 -9.94
CA GLN A 57 2.05 4.09 -8.76
C GLN A 57 3.35 4.26 -7.97
N SER A 58 3.36 5.14 -6.97
CA SER A 58 4.58 5.48 -6.21
C SER A 58 4.87 4.57 -5.02
N SER A 59 3.85 3.96 -4.40
CA SER A 59 4.03 3.15 -3.19
C SER A 59 4.74 1.83 -3.47
N PHE A 60 5.68 1.46 -2.59
CA PHE A 60 6.41 0.18 -2.62
C PHE A 60 7.26 -0.09 -3.87
N VAL A 61 7.66 0.96 -4.59
CA VAL A 61 8.53 0.87 -5.77
C VAL A 61 9.86 1.55 -5.47
N LEU A 62 10.97 0.87 -5.77
CA LEU A 62 12.29 1.49 -5.60
C LEU A 62 12.39 2.76 -6.45
N ARG A 63 12.93 3.84 -5.86
CA ARG A 63 13.15 5.15 -6.50
C ARG A 63 11.87 5.94 -6.82
N ARG A 64 10.71 5.56 -6.28
CA ARG A 64 9.51 6.40 -6.28
C ARG A 64 9.22 6.87 -4.86
N HIS A 65 8.98 8.16 -4.69
CA HIS A 65 8.82 8.77 -3.38
C HIS A 65 7.38 9.17 -3.14
N ILE A 66 6.91 9.06 -1.89
CA ILE A 66 5.56 9.48 -1.51
C ILE A 66 5.31 10.97 -1.78
N LEU A 67 6.39 11.78 -1.77
CA LEU A 67 6.34 13.21 -2.08
C LEU A 67 5.87 13.48 -3.51
N ASP A 68 6.14 12.58 -4.45
CA ASP A 68 5.69 12.72 -5.84
C ASP A 68 4.16 12.77 -5.92
N ASN A 69 3.46 11.99 -5.08
CA ASN A 69 1.99 12.03 -5.00
C ASN A 69 1.46 13.35 -4.45
N ILE A 70 2.19 13.98 -3.52
CA ILE A 70 1.80 15.27 -2.95
C ILE A 70 1.84 16.34 -4.05
N VAL A 71 2.92 16.36 -4.84
CA VAL A 71 3.07 17.28 -5.97
C VAL A 71 1.95 17.07 -7.00
N ILE A 72 1.67 15.82 -7.36
CA ILE A 72 0.57 15.49 -8.29
C ILE A 72 -0.79 15.97 -7.76
N ALA A 73 -1.06 15.76 -6.46
CA ALA A 73 -2.31 16.21 -5.84
C ALA A 73 -2.44 17.73 -5.81
N GLN A 74 -1.34 18.44 -5.51
CA GLN A 74 -1.30 19.90 -5.55
C GLN A 74 -1.55 20.44 -6.96
N GLU A 75 -0.92 19.85 -7.97
CA GLU A 75 -1.09 20.25 -9.37
C GLU A 75 -2.52 19.98 -9.85
N LEU A 76 -3.14 18.87 -9.44
CA LEU A 76 -4.55 18.57 -9.70
C LEU A 76 -5.48 19.67 -9.15
N ILE A 77 -5.31 20.04 -7.87
CA ILE A 77 -6.11 21.09 -7.23
C ILE A 77 -5.89 22.44 -7.92
N TYR A 78 -4.63 22.78 -8.19
CA TYR A 78 -4.25 24.02 -8.85
C TYR A 78 -4.85 24.12 -10.27
N SER A 79 -4.73 23.06 -11.06
CA SER A 79 -5.28 22.97 -12.41
C SER A 79 -6.79 23.15 -12.39
N MET A 80 -7.50 22.44 -11.51
CA MET A 80 -8.95 22.61 -11.35
C MET A 80 -9.34 24.04 -11.00
N HIS A 81 -8.56 24.73 -10.16
CA HIS A 81 -8.83 26.12 -9.77
C HIS A 81 -8.67 27.11 -10.94
N ARG A 82 -7.76 26.84 -11.89
CA ARG A 82 -7.47 27.74 -13.02
C ARG A 82 -8.35 27.53 -14.25
N MET A 83 -9.07 26.42 -14.34
CA MET A 83 -9.93 26.13 -15.49
C MET A 83 -11.16 27.05 -15.48
N LYS A 84 -11.41 27.76 -16.60
CA LYS A 84 -12.54 28.69 -16.74
C LYS A 84 -13.86 27.94 -16.96
N LYS A 85 -14.93 28.53 -16.41
CA LYS A 85 -16.32 28.04 -16.35
C LYS A 85 -16.83 27.42 -17.66
N GLY A 86 -17.36 26.20 -17.56
CA GLY A 86 -18.12 25.52 -18.61
C GLY A 86 -18.36 24.04 -18.30
N THR A 87 -17.37 23.38 -17.71
CA THR A 87 -17.44 21.98 -17.24
C THR A 87 -17.02 21.91 -15.78
N GLY A 88 -17.86 21.35 -14.91
CA GLY A 88 -17.48 21.07 -13.53
C GLY A 88 -16.43 19.96 -13.48
N PHE A 89 -15.33 20.19 -12.75
CA PHE A 89 -14.29 19.18 -12.53
C PHE A 89 -14.47 18.53 -11.16
N MET A 90 -14.19 17.23 -11.09
CA MET A 90 -14.27 16.44 -9.86
C MET A 90 -13.02 15.59 -9.72
N THR A 91 -12.39 15.66 -8.55
CA THR A 91 -11.34 14.72 -8.13
C THR A 91 -11.95 13.69 -7.20
N ILE A 92 -11.64 12.42 -7.46
CA ILE A 92 -12.08 11.30 -6.63
C ILE A 92 -10.88 10.77 -5.86
N LYS A 93 -11.02 10.69 -4.54
CA LYS A 93 -10.08 9.98 -3.67
C LYS A 93 -10.71 8.66 -3.24
N VAL A 94 -10.07 7.55 -3.61
CA VAL A 94 -10.50 6.20 -3.23
C VAL A 94 -9.54 5.66 -2.19
N ASP A 95 -10.08 5.09 -1.11
CA ASP A 95 -9.32 4.38 -0.07
C ASP A 95 -9.81 2.94 0.02
N LEU A 96 -8.89 2.00 0.21
CA LEU A 96 -9.19 0.57 0.26
C LEU A 96 -8.99 0.04 1.67
N GLU A 97 -10.08 -0.32 2.33
CA GLU A 97 -10.02 -0.95 3.64
C GLU A 97 -9.41 -2.34 3.53
N LYS A 98 -8.28 -2.56 4.24
CA LYS A 98 -7.61 -3.87 4.36
C LYS A 98 -7.37 -4.53 2.99
N ALA A 99 -6.74 -3.80 2.07
CA ALA A 99 -6.53 -4.24 0.69
C ALA A 99 -5.91 -5.66 0.56
N TYR A 100 -4.99 -6.04 1.45
CA TYR A 100 -4.37 -7.37 1.44
C TYR A 100 -5.29 -8.50 1.90
N ASP A 101 -6.29 -8.21 2.74
CA ASP A 101 -7.25 -9.21 3.23
C ASP A 101 -8.38 -9.47 2.22
N ARG A 102 -8.51 -8.60 1.21
CA ARG A 102 -9.60 -8.59 0.21
C ARG A 102 -9.16 -9.04 -1.19
N LEU A 103 -7.98 -9.61 -1.33
CA LEU A 103 -7.51 -10.18 -2.59
C LEU A 103 -8.34 -11.43 -2.92
N SER A 104 -8.91 -11.49 -4.13
CA SER A 104 -9.67 -12.63 -4.67
C SER A 104 -8.94 -13.28 -5.83
#